data_AF-A0AAE4LSC1-F1
#
_entry.id   AF-A0AAE4LSC1-F1
#
_cell.length_a   1.000
_cell.length_b   1.000
_cell.length_c   1.000
_cell.angle_alpha   90.00
_cell.angle_beta   90.00
_cell.angle_gamma   90.00
#
_symmetry.space_group_name_H-M   'P 1'
#
loop_
_entity.id
_entity.type
_entity.pdbx_description
1 polymer ?
#
loop_
_entity_poly.entity_id
_entity_poly.type
_entity_poly.pdbx_seq_one_letter_code
_entity_poly.pdbx_strand_id
1 'polypeptide(L)'
;MNKIYGLNIDMLRLCYEIKEPNNINILRTREIDEEVDFLYFYLRRIEGKHFKFVYEIRYNDLGIDKLFGELRLGINDDKEDSNFHSNGYAKAWISVSNRVLYSDEIYYLDFIEDNLGLELHNITALDLCLDLSCDVARMIRRLIRNKNVTTFLNTKEVKNRNEDRPEITYITSGNMNKDKYLTVSIKQKKAIKDKGKGTTLTAYNKKAEIANSSGKKYIEEFYNNPGKLHRLEVHLNNDEVKEYLNRTKQELSFYSLIDNRFLYDLFDQTLNSLIRFEYKGIKLDWDDLLLGVITTTPEEDSVLKLTSSKRTKKVA
;
A
#
# COMPACT_ATOMS: atom_id res chain seq x y z
N MET A 1 -1.83 -14.40 22.41
CA MET A 1 -2.10 -13.04 21.91
C MET A 1 -1.82 -13.00 20.43
N ASN A 2 -2.53 -12.15 19.69
CA ASN A 2 -2.23 -11.93 18.28
C ASN A 2 -0.88 -11.22 18.14
N LYS A 3 -0.15 -11.50 17.06
CA LYS A 3 1.11 -10.83 16.73
C LYS A 3 0.89 -9.95 15.50
N ILE A 4 1.34 -8.71 15.58
CA ILE A 4 1.59 -7.84 14.42
C ILE A 4 3.02 -8.12 13.99
N TYR A 5 3.23 -8.50 12.72
CA TYR A 5 4.56 -8.80 12.20
C TYR A 5 5.29 -7.53 11.77
N GLY A 6 4.61 -6.64 11.04
CA GLY A 6 5.20 -5.39 10.58
C GLY A 6 4.29 -4.64 9.61
N LEU A 7 4.56 -3.35 9.44
CA LEU A 7 4.01 -2.50 8.39
C LEU A 7 5.02 -2.47 7.23
N ASN A 8 4.56 -2.64 6.00
CA ASN A 8 5.39 -2.60 4.80
C ASN A 8 4.66 -1.92 3.63
N ILE A 9 5.42 -1.43 2.65
CA ILE A 9 4.89 -1.00 1.36
C ILE A 9 4.74 -2.24 0.47
N ASP A 10 3.54 -2.47 -0.08
CA ASP A 10 3.29 -3.57 -1.01
C ASP A 10 3.27 -3.12 -2.48
N MET A 11 2.99 -1.85 -2.73
CA MET A 11 3.03 -1.28 -4.07
C MET A 11 3.54 0.15 -3.99
N LEU A 12 4.51 0.47 -4.83
CA LEU A 12 5.07 1.82 -4.90
C LEU A 12 5.24 2.25 -6.35
N ARG A 13 4.60 3.37 -6.70
CA ARG A 13 4.82 4.05 -7.96
C ARG A 13 4.99 5.53 -7.74
N LEU A 14 6.12 6.04 -8.19
CA LEU A 14 6.56 7.40 -8.00
C LEU A 14 6.52 8.12 -9.35
N CYS A 15 6.23 9.42 -9.31
CA CYS A 15 6.27 10.31 -10.45
C CYS A 15 7.27 11.42 -10.15
N TYR A 16 8.10 11.72 -11.15
CA TYR A 16 9.24 12.59 -11.05
C TYR A 16 9.15 13.74 -12.04
N GLU A 17 9.89 14.79 -11.73
CA GLU A 17 10.31 15.81 -12.68
C GLU A 17 11.66 15.42 -13.27
N ILE A 18 11.81 15.48 -14.58
CA ILE A 18 13.11 15.31 -15.25
C ILE A 18 13.82 16.66 -15.23
N LYS A 19 14.77 16.83 -14.30
CA LYS A 19 15.58 18.04 -14.14
C LYS A 19 16.80 18.06 -15.04
N GLU A 20 17.47 16.91 -15.19
CA GLU A 20 18.66 16.77 -16.03
C GLU A 20 18.40 15.74 -17.15
N PRO A 21 18.02 16.17 -18.36
CA PRO A 21 17.46 15.28 -19.37
C PRO A 21 18.51 14.48 -20.15
N ASN A 22 19.82 14.66 -19.90
CA ASN A 22 20.89 14.09 -20.74
C ASN A 22 20.77 12.57 -20.85
N ASN A 23 20.69 11.88 -19.72
CA ASN A 23 20.57 10.42 -19.69
C ASN A 23 19.22 9.96 -20.22
N ILE A 24 18.13 10.66 -19.89
CA ILE A 24 16.79 10.36 -20.42
C ILE A 24 16.73 10.49 -21.95
N ASN A 25 17.40 11.47 -22.54
CA ASN A 25 17.44 11.66 -23.99
C ASN A 25 18.16 10.50 -24.68
N ILE A 26 19.22 9.95 -24.07
CA ILE A 26 19.92 8.76 -24.57
C ILE A 26 18.98 7.54 -24.55
N LEU A 27 18.14 7.40 -23.52
CA LEU A 27 17.18 6.30 -23.45
C LEU A 27 16.18 6.39 -24.62
N ARG A 28 15.67 7.59 -24.92
CA ARG A 28 14.65 7.78 -25.98
C ARG A 28 15.11 7.38 -27.39
N THR A 29 16.39 7.12 -27.62
CA THR A 29 16.91 6.64 -28.92
C THR A 29 17.11 5.13 -28.97
N ARG A 30 16.74 4.40 -27.92
CA ARG A 30 17.00 2.96 -27.78
C ARG A 30 15.87 2.11 -28.34
N GLU A 31 16.26 1.08 -29.08
CA GLU A 31 15.36 0.05 -29.58
C GLU A 31 15.03 -0.99 -28.50
N ILE A 32 13.97 -1.77 -28.73
CA ILE A 32 13.57 -2.85 -27.82
C ILE A 32 14.72 -3.83 -27.63
N ASP A 33 14.88 -4.32 -26.40
CA ASP A 33 15.94 -5.20 -25.93
C ASP A 33 17.34 -4.57 -25.83
N GLU A 34 17.53 -3.30 -26.23
CA GLU A 34 18.79 -2.60 -25.96
C GLU A 34 18.98 -2.28 -24.47
N GLU A 35 20.23 -2.36 -24.03
CA GLU A 35 20.65 -2.06 -22.66
C GLU A 35 21.49 -0.77 -22.62
N VAL A 36 21.28 0.03 -21.57
CA VAL A 36 22.08 1.22 -21.28
C VAL A 36 22.64 1.09 -19.86
N ASP A 37 23.95 1.06 -19.76
CA ASP A 37 24.69 0.86 -18.51
C ASP A 37 24.92 2.19 -17.77
N PHE A 38 24.67 2.18 -16.46
CA PHE A 38 24.89 3.30 -15.53
C PHE A 38 25.79 2.86 -14.36
N LEU A 39 26.79 2.01 -14.66
CA LEU A 39 27.79 1.44 -13.75
C LEU A 39 27.25 0.47 -12.69
N TYR A 40 26.33 0.92 -11.83
CA TYR A 40 25.80 0.10 -10.73
C TYR A 40 24.42 -0.50 -11.04
N PHE A 41 23.76 0.01 -12.07
CA PHE A 41 22.53 -0.52 -12.62
C PHE A 41 22.54 -0.32 -14.13
N TYR A 42 21.64 -1.00 -14.82
CA TYR A 42 21.43 -0.80 -16.24
C TYR A 42 19.93 -0.79 -16.53
N LEU A 43 19.58 -0.15 -17.65
CA LEU A 43 18.22 -0.06 -18.13
C LEU A 43 18.07 -0.93 -19.37
N ARG A 44 17.18 -1.92 -19.31
CA ARG A 44 16.84 -2.76 -20.47
C ARG A 44 15.52 -2.31 -21.06
N ARG A 45 15.52 -1.95 -22.33
CA ARG A 45 14.31 -1.52 -23.04
C ARG A 45 13.32 -2.67 -23.21
N ILE A 46 12.06 -2.43 -22.87
CA ILE A 46 10.97 -3.39 -23.11
C ILE A 46 9.79 -2.75 -23.84
N GLU A 47 8.84 -3.58 -24.28
CA GLU A 47 7.60 -3.11 -24.89
C GLU A 47 6.69 -2.42 -23.85
N GLY A 48 6.12 -1.27 -24.23
CA GLY A 48 5.21 -0.50 -23.40
C GLY A 48 3.81 -0.40 -24.03
N LYS A 49 2.77 -0.69 -23.25
CA LYS A 49 1.37 -0.53 -23.72
C LYS A 49 0.85 0.90 -23.61
N HIS A 50 1.09 1.53 -22.46
CA HIS A 50 0.53 2.84 -22.11
C HIS A 50 1.57 3.97 -22.13
N PHE A 51 2.83 3.62 -22.39
CA PHE A 51 3.96 4.53 -22.40
C PHE A 51 4.79 4.24 -23.64
N LYS A 52 5.23 5.32 -24.29
CA LYS A 52 6.13 5.30 -25.46
C LYS A 52 7.46 4.69 -25.10
N PHE A 53 7.94 4.88 -23.86
CA PHE A 53 9.22 4.34 -23.42
C PHE A 53 9.10 3.63 -22.06
N VAL A 54 9.50 2.36 -22.02
CA VAL A 54 9.50 1.53 -20.80
C VAL A 54 10.81 0.78 -20.70
N TYR A 55 11.44 0.84 -19.53
CA TYR A 55 12.68 0.13 -19.23
C TYR A 55 12.51 -0.67 -17.95
N GLU A 56 13.05 -1.88 -17.92
CA GLU A 56 13.38 -2.53 -16.66
C GLU A 56 14.63 -1.86 -16.08
N ILE A 57 14.57 -1.55 -14.79
CA ILE A 57 15.72 -1.12 -14.00
C ILE A 57 16.31 -2.36 -13.37
N ARG A 58 17.53 -2.72 -13.77
CA ARG A 58 18.19 -3.97 -13.36
C ARG A 58 19.55 -3.68 -12.77
N TYR A 59 20.01 -4.55 -11.88
CA TYR A 59 21.34 -4.43 -11.29
C TYR A 59 21.88 -5.82 -10.95
N ASN A 60 23.21 -5.92 -10.90
CA ASN A 60 23.88 -7.15 -10.54
C ASN A 60 24.32 -7.09 -9.08
N ASP A 61 23.90 -8.07 -8.29
CA ASP A 61 24.35 -8.25 -6.91
C ASP A 61 25.02 -9.62 -6.79
N LEU A 62 26.34 -9.62 -6.62
CA LEU A 62 27.18 -10.83 -6.48
C LEU A 62 26.97 -11.85 -7.61
N GLY A 63 26.84 -11.39 -8.85
CA GLY A 63 26.64 -12.24 -10.03
C GLY A 63 25.16 -12.58 -10.30
N ILE A 64 24.24 -12.13 -9.45
CA ILE A 64 22.80 -12.34 -9.64
C ILE A 64 22.19 -11.08 -10.24
N ASP A 65 21.65 -11.21 -11.45
CA ASP A 65 20.87 -10.15 -12.09
C ASP A 65 19.47 -10.05 -11.45
N LYS A 66 19.17 -8.86 -10.93
CA LYS A 66 17.95 -8.57 -10.15
C LYS A 66 17.17 -7.43 -10.81
N LEU A 67 15.84 -7.56 -10.79
CA LEU A 67 14.92 -6.51 -11.21
C LEU A 67 14.65 -5.58 -10.03
N PHE A 68 15.06 -4.32 -10.16
CA PHE A 68 14.71 -3.27 -9.20
C PHE A 68 13.26 -2.80 -9.41
N GLY A 69 12.89 -2.54 -10.66
CA GLY A 69 11.61 -1.92 -11.00
C GLY A 69 11.52 -1.56 -12.48
N GLU A 70 10.64 -0.62 -12.80
CA GLU A 70 10.44 -0.13 -14.17
C GLU A 70 10.49 1.40 -14.21
N LEU A 71 11.24 1.94 -15.17
CA LEU A 71 11.18 3.35 -15.58
C LEU A 71 10.21 3.48 -16.76
N ARG A 72 9.28 4.43 -16.68
CA ARG A 72 8.31 4.73 -17.75
C ARG A 72 8.35 6.21 -18.10
N LEU A 73 8.35 6.51 -19.40
CA LEU A 73 8.42 7.86 -19.94
C LEU A 73 7.45 8.00 -21.12
N GLY A 74 6.90 9.21 -21.28
CA GLY A 74 6.06 9.53 -22.43
C GLY A 74 4.77 8.71 -22.44
N ILE A 75 3.76 9.11 -21.67
CA ILE A 75 2.39 8.59 -21.79
C ILE A 75 2.02 8.54 -23.28
N ASN A 76 1.53 7.37 -23.69
CA ASN A 76 1.06 7.11 -25.04
C ASN A 76 -0.41 7.54 -25.14
N ASP A 77 -0.65 8.84 -25.08
CA ASP A 77 -1.94 9.47 -25.35
C ASP A 77 -1.80 10.53 -26.45
N ASP A 78 -2.94 10.96 -26.98
CA ASP A 78 -2.98 12.00 -28.03
C ASP A 78 -2.73 13.42 -27.46
N LYS A 79 -2.21 13.53 -26.23
CA LYS A 79 -2.10 14.80 -25.49
C LYS A 79 -0.69 14.98 -24.96
N GLU A 80 0.14 15.65 -25.73
CA GLU A 80 1.54 15.89 -25.33
C GLU A 80 1.65 16.59 -23.96
N ASP A 81 0.71 17.48 -23.62
CA ASP A 81 0.63 18.15 -22.30
C ASP A 81 0.53 17.17 -21.11
N SER A 82 -0.02 15.96 -21.31
CA SER A 82 -0.06 14.93 -20.26
C SER A 82 1.32 14.53 -19.77
N ASN A 83 2.36 14.71 -20.60
CA ASN A 83 3.75 14.39 -20.30
C ASN A 83 4.50 15.47 -19.53
N PHE A 84 3.86 16.60 -19.24
CA PHE A 84 4.49 17.71 -18.53
C PHE A 84 3.75 18.02 -17.22
N HIS A 85 4.51 18.41 -16.20
CA HIS A 85 3.98 19.01 -14.99
C HIS A 85 3.57 20.46 -15.27
N SER A 86 2.77 21.05 -14.38
CA SER A 86 2.30 22.44 -14.53
C SER A 86 3.43 23.48 -14.53
N ASN A 87 4.61 23.13 -14.01
CA ASN A 87 5.81 23.95 -14.03
C ASN A 87 6.69 23.74 -15.29
N GLY A 88 6.23 22.94 -16.26
CA GLY A 88 6.90 22.73 -17.54
C GLY A 88 7.94 21.61 -17.55
N TYR A 89 8.25 20.98 -16.43
CA TYR A 89 9.16 19.82 -16.41
C TYR A 89 8.47 18.57 -16.95
N ALA A 90 9.21 17.78 -17.73
CA ALA A 90 8.71 16.50 -18.25
C ALA A 90 8.58 15.46 -17.11
N LYS A 91 7.62 14.55 -17.28
CA LYS A 91 7.31 13.49 -16.31
C LYS A 91 8.11 12.21 -16.59
N ALA A 92 8.54 11.57 -15.50
CA ALA A 92 8.97 10.19 -15.49
C ALA A 92 8.25 9.43 -14.37
N TRP A 93 8.10 8.11 -14.52
CA TRP A 93 7.56 7.26 -13.48
C TRP A 93 8.50 6.11 -13.17
N ILE A 94 8.71 5.83 -11.88
CA ILE A 94 9.36 4.61 -11.43
C ILE A 94 8.35 3.77 -10.67
N SER A 95 8.17 2.52 -11.09
CA SER A 95 7.44 1.50 -10.32
C SER A 95 8.46 0.57 -9.67
N VAL A 96 8.44 0.44 -8.35
CA VAL A 96 9.39 -0.45 -7.64
C VAL A 96 8.83 -1.86 -7.58
N SER A 97 9.67 -2.86 -7.84
CA SER A 97 9.29 -4.27 -7.75
C SER A 97 8.91 -4.63 -6.31
N ASN A 98 7.82 -5.38 -6.13
CA ASN A 98 7.34 -5.77 -4.80
C ASN A 98 8.42 -6.47 -3.97
N ARG A 99 9.33 -7.25 -4.60
CA ARG A 99 10.44 -7.91 -3.91
C ARG A 99 11.42 -6.93 -3.25
N VAL A 100 11.75 -5.82 -3.93
CA VAL A 100 12.67 -4.79 -3.42
C VAL A 100 12.09 -4.14 -2.16
N LEU A 101 10.76 -3.99 -2.09
CA LEU A 101 10.07 -3.40 -0.93
C LEU A 101 10.13 -4.25 0.35
N TYR A 102 10.62 -5.50 0.28
CA TYR A 102 10.88 -6.38 1.44
C TYR A 102 12.38 -6.58 1.66
N SER A 103 13.20 -5.59 1.31
CA SER A 103 14.65 -5.63 1.45
C SER A 103 15.23 -4.22 1.58
N ASP A 104 16.50 -4.14 1.99
CA ASP A 104 17.24 -2.88 2.03
C ASP A 104 17.62 -2.39 0.61
N GLU A 105 17.28 -3.13 -0.46
CA GLU A 105 17.58 -2.72 -1.83
C GLU A 105 16.82 -1.44 -2.23
N ILE A 106 15.76 -1.06 -1.52
CA ILE A 106 15.03 0.20 -1.74
C ILE A 106 15.93 1.44 -1.64
N TYR A 107 17.02 1.37 -0.89
CA TYR A 107 18.00 2.46 -0.78
C TYR A 107 18.73 2.77 -2.10
N TYR A 108 18.69 1.88 -3.09
CA TYR A 108 19.22 2.17 -4.42
C TYR A 108 18.36 3.15 -5.23
N LEU A 109 17.14 3.43 -4.77
CA LEU A 109 16.24 4.36 -5.44
C LEU A 109 16.87 5.76 -5.56
N ASP A 110 17.43 6.29 -4.47
CA ASP A 110 18.08 7.62 -4.40
C ASP A 110 19.20 7.72 -5.44
N PHE A 111 20.04 6.68 -5.54
CA PHE A 111 21.11 6.61 -6.54
C PHE A 111 20.58 6.56 -7.99
N ILE A 112 19.50 5.82 -8.23
CA ILE A 112 18.86 5.74 -9.56
C ILE A 112 18.27 7.11 -9.96
N GLU A 113 17.62 7.79 -9.01
CA GLU A 113 17.05 9.13 -9.20
C GLU A 113 18.12 10.14 -9.61
N ASP A 114 19.24 10.19 -8.88
CA ASP A 114 20.38 11.05 -9.16
C ASP A 114 20.98 10.78 -10.54
N ASN A 115 21.24 9.52 -10.88
CA ASN A 115 21.84 9.16 -12.18
C ASN A 115 20.93 9.48 -13.36
N LEU A 116 19.61 9.45 -13.17
CA LEU A 116 18.65 9.75 -14.23
C LEU A 116 18.22 11.22 -14.25
N GLY A 117 18.75 12.05 -13.34
CA GLY A 117 18.41 13.48 -13.27
C GLY A 117 16.96 13.71 -12.86
N LEU A 118 16.43 12.91 -11.95
CA LEU A 118 15.03 12.90 -11.53
C LEU A 118 14.85 13.53 -10.16
N GLU A 119 13.84 14.39 -10.01
CA GLU A 119 13.42 14.94 -8.72
C GLU A 119 12.02 14.42 -8.37
N LEU A 120 11.87 13.84 -7.17
CA LEU A 120 10.61 13.25 -6.72
C LEU A 120 9.52 14.32 -6.59
N HIS A 121 8.42 14.16 -7.33
CA HIS A 121 7.32 15.12 -7.32
C HIS A 121 6.10 14.59 -6.57
N ASN A 122 5.67 13.35 -6.82
CA ASN A 122 4.53 12.77 -6.13
C ASN A 122 4.47 11.24 -6.16
N ILE A 123 3.79 10.66 -5.18
CA ILE A 123 3.41 9.24 -5.20
C ILE A 123 2.13 9.09 -6.04
N THR A 124 2.14 8.20 -7.03
CA THR A 124 0.98 7.96 -7.92
C THR A 124 0.19 6.71 -7.56
N ALA A 125 0.82 5.76 -6.87
CA ALA A 125 0.15 4.63 -6.26
C ALA A 125 0.97 4.14 -5.07
N LEU A 126 0.29 3.92 -3.94
CA LEU A 126 0.88 3.41 -2.71
C LEU A 126 -0.06 2.38 -2.08
N ASP A 127 0.41 1.14 -1.92
CA ASP A 127 -0.29 0.16 -1.07
C ASP A 127 0.53 -0.01 0.21
N LEU A 128 -0.06 0.31 1.36
CA LEU A 128 0.51 0.06 2.67
C LEU A 128 -0.17 -1.16 3.28
N CYS A 129 0.61 -2.07 3.85
CA CYS A 129 0.09 -3.30 4.40
C CYS A 129 0.63 -3.58 5.80
N LEU A 130 -0.25 -4.08 6.65
CA LEU A 130 0.08 -4.57 7.99
C LEU A 130 -0.14 -6.09 8.01
N ASP A 131 0.93 -6.83 8.26
CA ASP A 131 0.89 -8.29 8.31
C ASP A 131 0.73 -8.79 9.74
N LEU A 132 -0.10 -9.82 9.91
CA LEU A 132 -0.69 -10.19 11.20
C LEU A 132 -0.81 -11.71 11.33
N SER A 133 -0.77 -12.22 12.57
CA SER A 133 -1.05 -13.63 12.85
C SER A 133 -2.55 -13.94 12.97
N CYS A 134 -3.42 -12.92 12.96
CA CYS A 134 -4.85 -13.03 13.25
C CYS A 134 -5.71 -12.86 11.99
N ASP A 135 -6.88 -13.51 11.95
CA ASP A 135 -7.82 -13.40 10.83
C ASP A 135 -8.57 -12.07 10.86
N VAL A 136 -7.89 -11.02 10.38
CA VAL A 136 -8.39 -9.64 10.35
C VAL A 136 -9.63 -9.48 9.47
N ALA A 137 -9.75 -10.25 8.39
CA ALA A 137 -10.93 -10.26 7.53
C ALA A 137 -12.18 -10.71 8.31
N ARG A 138 -12.07 -11.82 9.05
CA ARG A 138 -13.18 -12.31 9.88
C ARG A 138 -13.47 -11.38 11.05
N MET A 139 -12.44 -10.74 11.64
CA MET A 139 -12.59 -9.73 12.69
C MET A 139 -13.43 -8.53 12.21
N ILE A 140 -13.05 -7.92 11.08
CA ILE A 140 -13.76 -6.77 10.49
C ILE A 140 -15.22 -7.15 10.17
N ARG A 141 -15.45 -8.31 9.56
CA ARG A 141 -16.82 -8.78 9.29
C ARG A 141 -17.66 -8.94 10.56
N ARG A 142 -17.06 -9.46 11.65
CA ARG A 142 -17.74 -9.59 12.95
C ARG A 142 -18.12 -8.23 13.52
N LEU A 143 -17.22 -7.25 13.47
CA LEU A 143 -17.46 -5.88 13.91
C LEU A 143 -18.60 -5.24 13.12
N ILE A 144 -18.54 -5.27 11.78
CA ILE A 144 -19.59 -4.72 10.90
C ILE A 144 -20.95 -5.36 11.22
N ARG A 145 -21.01 -6.68 11.44
CA ARG A 145 -22.27 -7.40 11.71
C ARG A 145 -22.78 -7.24 13.14
N ASN A 146 -21.98 -6.75 14.07
CA ASN A 146 -22.40 -6.56 15.46
C ASN A 146 -23.31 -5.33 15.58
N LYS A 147 -24.53 -5.53 16.11
CA LYS A 147 -25.52 -4.45 16.31
C LYS A 147 -25.15 -3.51 17.46
N ASN A 148 -24.33 -3.96 18.40
CA ASN A 148 -23.86 -3.17 19.54
C ASN A 148 -22.64 -2.31 19.21
N VAL A 149 -22.09 -2.47 18.00
CA VAL A 149 -20.96 -1.68 17.50
C VAL A 149 -21.47 -0.70 16.46
N THR A 150 -21.27 0.58 16.73
CA THR A 150 -21.50 1.63 15.75
C THR A 150 -20.39 1.59 14.73
N THR A 151 -20.76 1.47 13.45
CA THR A 151 -19.80 1.48 12.34
C THR A 151 -19.86 2.84 11.67
N PHE A 152 -18.70 3.46 11.44
CA PHE A 152 -18.57 4.58 10.54
C PHE A 152 -17.87 4.09 9.28
N LEU A 153 -18.48 4.37 8.12
CA LEU A 153 -18.03 3.95 6.81
C LEU A 153 -17.81 5.20 5.97
N ASN A 154 -16.61 5.37 5.40
CA ASN A 154 -16.21 6.59 4.70
C ASN A 154 -16.55 7.85 5.53
N THR A 155 -16.06 7.86 6.78
CA THR A 155 -16.28 8.87 7.84
C THR A 155 -17.72 9.13 8.30
N LYS A 156 -18.72 8.44 7.74
CA LYS A 156 -20.14 8.63 8.06
C LYS A 156 -20.69 7.49 8.91
N GLU A 157 -21.43 7.84 9.95
CA GLU A 157 -22.12 6.87 10.80
C GLU A 157 -23.16 6.07 9.99
N VAL A 158 -23.12 4.74 10.11
CA VAL A 158 -24.12 3.86 9.51
C VAL A 158 -25.34 3.77 10.42
N LYS A 159 -26.34 4.60 10.14
CA LYS A 159 -27.62 4.62 10.89
C LYS A 159 -28.55 3.49 10.47
N ASN A 160 -28.78 3.35 9.17
CA ASN A 160 -29.60 2.28 8.62
C ASN A 160 -28.72 1.10 8.19
N ARG A 161 -28.84 -0.02 8.93
CA ARG A 161 -28.09 -1.26 8.68
C ARG A 161 -28.70 -2.15 7.59
N ASN A 162 -29.94 -1.87 7.17
CA ASN A 162 -30.66 -2.63 6.14
C ASN A 162 -30.47 -2.03 4.73
N GLU A 163 -29.89 -0.83 4.63
CA GLU A 163 -29.61 -0.18 3.35
C GLU A 163 -28.41 -0.85 2.68
N ASP A 164 -28.46 -0.94 1.35
CA ASP A 164 -27.35 -1.46 0.56
C ASP A 164 -26.07 -0.61 0.75
N ARG A 165 -24.94 -1.32 0.83
CA ARG A 165 -23.61 -0.74 1.02
C ARG A 165 -22.64 -1.28 -0.03
N PRO A 166 -22.71 -0.82 -1.28
CA PRO A 166 -21.80 -1.26 -2.35
C PRO A 166 -20.32 -0.97 -2.05
N GLU A 167 -20.04 -0.10 -1.07
CA GLU A 167 -18.70 0.15 -0.54
C GLU A 167 -18.07 -1.08 0.11
N ILE A 168 -18.86 -2.03 0.64
CA ILE A 168 -18.38 -3.20 1.38
C ILE A 168 -18.60 -4.46 0.53
N THR A 169 -17.50 -5.16 0.21
CA THR A 169 -17.54 -6.43 -0.52
C THR A 169 -16.97 -7.55 0.34
N TYR A 170 -17.69 -8.67 0.40
CA TYR A 170 -17.22 -9.92 0.99
C TYR A 170 -16.97 -10.92 -0.13
N ILE A 171 -15.73 -11.38 -0.26
CA ILE A 171 -15.36 -12.41 -1.24
C ILE A 171 -15.00 -13.67 -0.46
N THR A 172 -15.73 -14.75 -0.70
CA THR A 172 -15.35 -16.08 -0.21
C THR A 172 -14.74 -16.90 -1.33
N SER A 173 -13.70 -17.65 -0.99
CA SER A 173 -13.10 -18.63 -1.89
C SER A 173 -12.77 -19.89 -1.13
N GLY A 174 -12.62 -21.01 -1.82
CA GLY A 174 -12.46 -22.30 -1.17
C GLY A 174 -12.26 -23.42 -2.17
N ASN A 175 -12.74 -24.60 -1.79
CA ASN A 175 -12.83 -25.73 -2.71
C ASN A 175 -14.30 -26.09 -2.93
N MET A 176 -14.55 -27.09 -3.77
CA MET A 176 -15.91 -27.55 -4.11
C MET A 176 -16.74 -28.01 -2.91
N ASN A 177 -16.12 -28.23 -1.75
CA ASN A 177 -16.80 -28.72 -0.54
C ASN A 177 -17.07 -27.63 0.49
N LYS A 178 -16.29 -26.54 0.52
CA LYS A 178 -16.44 -25.45 1.49
C LYS A 178 -15.71 -24.18 1.09
N ASP A 179 -16.30 -23.06 1.52
CA ASP A 179 -15.61 -21.78 1.65
C ASP A 179 -14.50 -21.89 2.70
N LYS A 180 -13.27 -21.53 2.32
CA LYS A 180 -12.08 -21.59 3.20
C LYS A 180 -11.59 -20.20 3.58
N TYR A 181 -11.56 -19.29 2.63
CA TYR A 181 -10.93 -17.99 2.75
C TYR A 181 -11.97 -16.90 2.63
N LEU A 182 -11.78 -15.84 3.42
CA LEU A 182 -12.58 -14.64 3.38
C LEU A 182 -11.65 -13.48 3.07
N THR A 183 -12.04 -12.70 2.07
CA THR A 183 -11.51 -11.37 1.83
C THR A 183 -12.62 -10.35 2.12
N VAL A 184 -12.29 -9.32 2.90
CA VAL A 184 -13.16 -8.16 3.10
C VAL A 184 -12.52 -6.98 2.38
N SER A 185 -13.25 -6.35 1.47
CA SER A 185 -12.83 -5.13 0.80
C SER A 185 -13.79 -3.99 1.14
N ILE A 186 -13.25 -2.82 1.46
CA ILE A 186 -14.00 -1.60 1.74
C ILE A 186 -13.46 -0.49 0.85
N LYS A 187 -14.33 0.21 0.14
CA LYS A 187 -13.94 1.21 -0.85
C LYS A 187 -14.52 2.58 -0.53
N GLN A 188 -13.75 3.62 -0.79
CA GLN A 188 -14.33 4.95 -1.00
C GLN A 188 -15.26 4.91 -2.21
N LYS A 189 -16.28 5.78 -2.23
CA LYS A 189 -17.28 5.83 -3.31
C LYS A 189 -16.66 5.97 -4.71
N LYS A 190 -15.63 6.83 -4.83
CA LYS A 190 -14.90 7.03 -6.10
C LYS A 190 -14.15 5.76 -6.54
N ALA A 191 -13.67 4.97 -5.57
CA ALA A 191 -12.92 3.73 -5.80
C ALA A 191 -13.79 2.51 -6.16
N ILE A 192 -15.12 2.60 -6.04
CA ILE A 192 -16.02 1.48 -6.39
C ILE A 192 -15.90 1.13 -7.88
N LYS A 193 -15.94 2.15 -8.75
CA LYS A 193 -15.87 1.99 -10.20
C LYS A 193 -14.44 1.96 -10.73
N ASP A 194 -13.53 2.67 -10.07
CA ASP A 194 -12.15 2.85 -10.52
C ASP A 194 -11.23 2.93 -9.30
N LYS A 195 -10.48 1.85 -9.01
CA LYS A 195 -9.59 1.75 -7.84
C LYS A 195 -8.60 2.92 -7.80
N GLY A 196 -8.14 3.44 -8.95
CA GLY A 196 -7.16 4.53 -8.98
C GLY A 196 -7.72 5.90 -8.55
N LYS A 197 -9.04 6.05 -8.46
CA LYS A 197 -9.71 7.32 -8.12
C LYS A 197 -10.05 7.49 -6.64
N GLY A 198 -9.69 6.54 -5.80
CA GLY A 198 -9.83 6.72 -4.36
C GLY A 198 -9.19 5.59 -3.56
N THR A 199 -9.38 5.65 -2.26
CA THR A 199 -8.76 4.73 -1.33
C THR A 199 -9.57 3.43 -1.19
N THR A 200 -8.87 2.32 -1.00
CA THR A 200 -9.51 1.03 -0.67
C THR A 200 -8.79 0.35 0.48
N LEU A 201 -9.53 -0.41 1.28
CA LEU A 201 -9.01 -1.35 2.27
C LEU A 201 -9.30 -2.77 1.81
N THR A 202 -8.33 -3.66 2.00
CA THR A 202 -8.50 -5.10 1.75
C THR A 202 -7.89 -5.90 2.90
N ALA A 203 -8.68 -6.81 3.47
CA ALA A 203 -8.28 -7.70 4.55
C ALA A 203 -8.42 -9.15 4.10
N TYR A 204 -7.36 -9.96 4.18
CA TYR A 204 -7.35 -11.32 3.61
C TYR A 204 -6.31 -12.26 4.22
N ASN A 205 -6.34 -13.53 3.81
CA ASN A 205 -5.35 -14.55 4.17
C ASN A 205 -4.16 -14.50 3.20
N LYS A 206 -3.09 -13.82 3.60
CA LYS A 206 -1.88 -13.61 2.79
C LYS A 206 -1.13 -14.91 2.54
N LYS A 207 -1.07 -15.81 3.54
CA LYS A 207 -0.50 -17.15 3.40
C LYS A 207 -1.16 -17.95 2.27
N ALA A 208 -2.49 -17.90 2.20
CA ALA A 208 -3.24 -18.56 1.14
C ALA A 208 -2.99 -17.91 -0.23
N GLU A 209 -2.87 -16.58 -0.30
CA GLU A 209 -2.53 -15.89 -1.54
C GLU A 209 -1.14 -16.31 -2.07
N ILE A 210 -0.14 -16.36 -1.18
CA ILE A 210 1.22 -16.78 -1.52
C ILE A 210 1.26 -18.23 -1.97
N ALA A 211 0.56 -19.14 -1.27
CA ALA A 211 0.49 -20.54 -1.66
C ALA A 211 -0.16 -20.75 -3.06
N ASN A 212 -1.05 -19.84 -3.47
CA ASN A 212 -1.75 -19.89 -4.75
C ASN A 212 -1.09 -19.04 -5.85
N SER A 213 -0.02 -18.30 -5.54
CA SER A 213 0.65 -17.38 -6.47
C SER A 213 2.15 -17.69 -6.57
N SER A 214 2.64 -18.03 -7.76
CA SER A 214 4.07 -18.24 -7.97
C SER A 214 4.87 -16.95 -7.72
N GLY A 215 6.05 -17.08 -7.10
CA GLY A 215 7.01 -15.98 -6.98
C GLY A 215 6.85 -15.07 -5.76
N LYS A 216 5.83 -15.25 -4.90
CA LYS A 216 5.61 -14.40 -3.70
C LYS A 216 6.17 -14.95 -2.38
N LYS A 217 6.91 -16.06 -2.43
CA LYS A 217 7.42 -16.75 -1.23
C LYS A 217 8.32 -15.89 -0.35
N TYR A 218 9.02 -14.92 -0.94
CA TYR A 218 9.90 -13.99 -0.23
C TYR A 218 9.19 -13.21 0.89
N ILE A 219 7.87 -12.96 0.77
CA ILE A 219 7.09 -12.28 1.81
C ILE A 219 6.99 -13.15 3.08
N GLU A 220 6.81 -14.47 2.94
CA GLU A 220 6.82 -15.38 4.10
C GLU A 220 8.22 -15.50 4.69
N GLU A 221 9.24 -15.60 3.83
CA GLU A 221 10.65 -15.69 4.24
C GLU A 221 11.09 -14.45 5.04
N PHE A 222 10.66 -13.25 4.62
CA PHE A 222 10.88 -11.99 5.33
C PHE A 222 10.41 -12.03 6.80
N TYR A 223 9.32 -12.74 7.09
CA TYR A 223 8.79 -12.92 8.45
C TYR A 223 9.21 -14.23 9.13
N ASN A 224 10.26 -14.90 8.63
CA ASN A 224 10.73 -16.21 9.12
C ASN A 224 9.67 -17.32 9.02
N ASN A 225 8.93 -17.36 7.91
CA ASN A 225 7.96 -18.41 7.55
C ASN A 225 6.91 -18.67 8.65
N PRO A 226 6.10 -17.67 9.03
CA PRO A 226 5.17 -17.80 10.15
C PRO A 226 4.07 -18.84 9.87
N GLY A 227 3.58 -19.50 10.92
CA GLY A 227 2.50 -20.48 10.82
C GLY A 227 1.20 -19.90 10.24
N LYS A 228 0.90 -18.63 10.53
CA LYS A 228 -0.25 -17.87 10.02
C LYS A 228 0.22 -16.52 9.50
N LEU A 229 -0.30 -16.09 8.36
CA LEU A 229 -0.04 -14.77 7.80
C LEU A 229 -1.33 -14.24 7.16
N HIS A 230 -1.86 -13.18 7.75
CA HIS A 230 -3.00 -12.41 7.25
C HIS A 230 -2.55 -10.98 7.01
N ARG A 231 -3.25 -10.27 6.13
CA ARG A 231 -2.89 -8.91 5.75
C ARG A 231 -4.09 -7.99 5.86
N LEU A 232 -3.82 -6.80 6.38
CA LEU A 232 -4.68 -5.62 6.27
C LEU A 232 -3.95 -4.59 5.40
N GLU A 233 -4.51 -4.29 4.24
CA GLU A 233 -3.89 -3.46 3.21
C GLU A 233 -4.76 -2.25 2.92
N VAL A 234 -4.16 -1.09 2.73
CA VAL A 234 -4.81 0.12 2.23
C VAL A 234 -4.12 0.59 0.96
N HIS A 235 -4.90 0.87 -0.07
CA HIS A 235 -4.46 1.52 -1.30
C HIS A 235 -4.72 3.01 -1.20
N LEU A 236 -3.71 3.82 -1.48
CA LEU A 236 -3.80 5.26 -1.58
C LEU A 236 -3.44 5.69 -3.01
N ASN A 237 -4.18 6.69 -3.48
CA ASN A 237 -3.85 7.38 -4.72
C ASN A 237 -3.08 8.68 -4.42
N ASN A 238 -2.67 9.36 -5.49
CA ASN A 238 -1.95 10.62 -5.43
C ASN A 238 -2.64 11.69 -4.58
N ASP A 239 -3.95 11.86 -4.76
CA ASP A 239 -4.70 12.95 -4.12
C ASP A 239 -4.71 12.77 -2.60
N GLU A 240 -4.86 11.53 -2.12
CA GLU A 240 -4.92 11.20 -0.69
C GLU A 240 -3.55 11.39 -0.02
N VAL A 241 -2.46 11.01 -0.70
CA VAL A 241 -1.10 11.27 -0.22
C VAL A 241 -0.81 12.78 -0.19
N LYS A 242 -1.18 13.52 -1.23
CA LYS A 242 -1.02 14.98 -1.28
C LYS A 242 -1.82 15.70 -0.18
N GLU A 243 -3.07 15.30 0.03
CA GLU A 243 -3.90 15.85 1.09
C GLU A 243 -3.28 15.59 2.47
N TYR A 244 -2.76 14.38 2.69
CA TYR A 244 -2.06 14.05 3.92
C TYR A 244 -0.85 14.97 4.16
N LEU A 245 0.06 15.06 3.18
CA LEU A 245 1.28 15.88 3.25
C LEU A 245 0.97 17.36 3.50
N ASN A 246 -0.02 17.91 2.77
CA ASN A 246 -0.44 19.30 2.94
C ASN A 246 -0.98 19.57 4.36
N ARG A 247 -1.77 18.64 4.89
CA ARG A 247 -2.34 18.77 6.24
C ARG A 247 -1.28 18.63 7.34
N THR A 248 -0.28 17.76 7.14
CA THR A 248 0.83 17.57 8.10
C THR A 248 1.97 18.57 7.90
N LYS A 249 1.93 19.37 6.83
CA LYS A 249 3.00 20.29 6.42
C LYS A 249 4.35 19.58 6.25
N GLN A 250 4.30 18.38 5.68
CA GLN A 250 5.48 17.59 5.38
C GLN A 250 5.79 17.68 3.88
N GLU A 251 7.07 17.79 3.56
CA GLU A 251 7.55 17.67 2.19
C GLU A 251 7.80 16.19 1.88
N LEU A 252 7.42 15.78 0.67
CA LEU A 252 7.69 14.43 0.20
C LEU A 252 9.17 14.32 -0.18
N SER A 253 9.82 13.29 0.32
CA SER A 253 11.19 12.92 -0.09
C SER A 253 11.33 11.41 -0.07
N PHE A 254 12.46 10.89 -0.57
CA PHE A 254 12.83 9.49 -0.39
C PHE A 254 12.74 9.06 1.09
N TYR A 255 13.16 9.91 2.02
CA TYR A 255 13.13 9.63 3.45
C TYR A 255 11.71 9.38 3.99
N SER A 256 10.68 9.98 3.38
CA SER A 256 9.28 9.71 3.73
C SER A 256 8.89 8.25 3.44
N LEU A 257 9.52 7.59 2.46
CA LEU A 257 9.21 6.21 2.05
C LEU A 257 9.84 5.16 2.96
N ILE A 258 10.81 5.55 3.80
CA ILE A 258 11.51 4.67 4.75
C ILE A 258 11.27 5.07 6.21
N ASP A 259 10.55 6.17 6.45
CA ASP A 259 10.12 6.57 7.79
C ASP A 259 8.89 5.76 8.23
N ASN A 260 9.13 4.73 9.06
CA ASN A 260 8.08 3.88 9.62
C ASN A 260 6.98 4.66 10.35
N ARG A 261 7.31 5.79 10.99
CA ARG A 261 6.31 6.60 11.70
C ARG A 261 5.41 7.31 10.71
N PHE A 262 6.00 7.92 9.68
CA PHE A 262 5.25 8.55 8.59
C PHE A 262 4.29 7.54 7.93
N LEU A 263 4.80 6.35 7.56
CA LEU A 263 4.00 5.31 6.91
C LEU A 263 2.89 4.81 7.82
N TYR A 264 3.16 4.64 9.12
CA TYR A 264 2.16 4.18 10.09
C TYR A 264 1.06 5.22 10.32
N ASP A 265 1.41 6.49 10.47
CA ASP A 265 0.44 7.57 10.66
C ASP A 265 -0.45 7.73 9.40
N LEU A 266 0.14 7.60 8.21
CA LEU A 266 -0.59 7.56 6.95
C LEU A 266 -1.52 6.34 6.84
N PHE A 267 -1.04 5.15 7.22
CA PHE A 267 -1.83 3.93 7.27
C PHE A 267 -3.03 4.05 8.23
N ASP A 268 -2.82 4.45 9.49
CA ASP A 268 -3.88 4.53 10.50
C ASP A 268 -4.94 5.56 10.13
N GLN A 269 -4.53 6.73 9.63
CA GLN A 269 -5.47 7.73 9.17
C GLN A 269 -6.34 7.20 8.03
N THR A 270 -5.71 6.55 7.05
CA THR A 270 -6.38 6.02 5.85
C THR A 270 -7.35 4.91 6.22
N LEU A 271 -6.93 4.01 7.11
CA LEU A 271 -7.74 2.96 7.67
C LEU A 271 -8.98 3.53 8.38
N ASN A 272 -8.79 4.52 9.26
CA ASN A 272 -9.88 5.17 10.01
C ASN A 272 -10.82 6.03 9.13
N SER A 273 -10.35 6.54 7.98
CA SER A 273 -11.20 7.28 7.05
C SER A 273 -12.16 6.36 6.31
N LEU A 274 -11.69 5.15 5.95
CA LEU A 274 -12.49 4.11 5.29
C LEU A 274 -13.48 3.45 6.24
N ILE A 275 -12.99 2.98 7.39
CA ILE A 275 -13.85 2.33 8.39
C ILE A 275 -13.31 2.51 9.80
N ARG A 276 -14.20 2.88 10.73
CA ARG A 276 -13.92 2.87 12.18
C ARG A 276 -15.11 2.32 12.95
N PHE A 277 -14.85 1.87 14.16
CA PHE A 277 -15.84 1.26 15.03
C PHE A 277 -15.89 1.98 16.37
N GLU A 278 -17.08 2.08 16.93
CA GLU A 278 -17.31 2.58 18.28
C GLU A 278 -18.19 1.59 19.05
N TYR A 279 -17.90 1.45 20.35
CA TYR A 279 -18.73 0.68 21.28
C TYR A 279 -19.10 1.58 22.45
N LYS A 280 -20.40 1.76 22.70
CA LYS A 280 -20.92 2.67 23.75
C LYS A 280 -20.31 4.09 23.67
N GLY A 281 -20.15 4.61 22.45
CA GLY A 281 -19.57 5.95 22.18
C GLY A 281 -18.05 6.06 22.33
N ILE A 282 -17.35 4.94 22.57
CA ILE A 282 -15.88 4.90 22.67
C ILE A 282 -15.31 4.32 21.37
N LYS A 283 -14.40 5.06 20.72
CA LYS A 283 -13.64 4.58 19.55
C LYS A 283 -12.86 3.32 19.92
N LEU A 284 -13.07 2.26 19.14
CA LEU A 284 -12.26 1.06 19.21
C LEU A 284 -10.94 1.32 18.46
N ASP A 285 -9.84 1.20 19.18
CA ASP A 285 -8.51 1.41 18.63
C ASP A 285 -8.07 0.20 17.79
N TRP A 286 -7.43 0.45 16.64
CA TRP A 286 -7.03 -0.62 15.74
C TRP A 286 -5.94 -1.51 16.34
N ASP A 287 -4.97 -0.95 17.07
CA ASP A 287 -3.94 -1.76 17.71
C ASP A 287 -4.56 -2.69 18.76
N ASP A 288 -5.48 -2.16 19.57
CA ASP A 288 -6.18 -2.96 20.57
C ASP A 288 -7.05 -4.07 19.93
N LEU A 289 -7.72 -3.78 18.81
CA LEU A 289 -8.49 -4.77 18.04
C LEU A 289 -7.57 -5.86 17.47
N LEU A 290 -6.47 -5.46 16.84
CA LEU A 290 -5.55 -6.35 16.15
C LEU A 290 -4.78 -7.25 17.11
N LEU A 291 -4.34 -6.71 18.26
CA LEU A 291 -3.70 -7.47 19.33
C LEU A 291 -4.68 -8.37 20.10
N GLY A 292 -5.98 -8.15 19.93
CA GLY A 292 -7.05 -8.90 20.61
C GLY A 292 -7.23 -8.47 22.07
N VAL A 293 -6.83 -7.24 22.41
CA VAL A 293 -7.06 -6.62 23.73
C VAL A 293 -8.55 -6.33 23.92
N ILE A 294 -9.23 -5.91 22.85
CA ILE A 294 -10.67 -5.71 22.82
C ILE A 294 -11.34 -6.91 22.16
N THR A 295 -12.13 -7.67 22.92
CA THR A 295 -12.99 -8.72 22.36
C THR A 295 -14.40 -8.18 22.14
N THR A 296 -14.93 -8.36 20.93
CA THR A 296 -16.29 -7.93 20.55
C THR A 296 -17.36 -8.98 20.85
N THR A 297 -16.99 -10.01 21.60
CA THR A 297 -17.91 -10.99 22.20
C THR A 297 -18.63 -10.36 23.39
N PRO A 298 -19.95 -10.62 23.56
CA PRO A 298 -20.75 -10.05 24.63
C PRO A 298 -20.49 -10.76 25.97
N GLU A 299 -19.26 -10.66 26.48
CA GLU A 299 -19.05 -10.78 27.91
C GLU A 299 -18.98 -9.35 28.44
N GLU A 300 -19.84 -9.03 29.41
CA GLU A 300 -20.23 -7.67 29.81
C GLU A 300 -19.08 -6.77 30.29
N ASP A 301 -17.85 -7.30 30.48
CA ASP A 301 -16.77 -6.63 31.20
C ASP A 301 -15.43 -6.45 30.46
N SER A 302 -15.30 -6.84 29.18
CA SER A 302 -13.99 -6.74 28.50
C SER A 302 -13.55 -5.29 28.20
N VAL A 303 -14.49 -4.34 28.08
CA VAL A 303 -14.20 -2.95 27.70
C VAL A 303 -13.84 -2.06 28.91
N LEU A 304 -14.22 -2.45 30.13
CA LEU A 304 -13.93 -1.69 31.36
C LEU A 304 -12.44 -1.70 31.75
N LYS A 305 -11.63 -2.62 31.21
CA LYS A 305 -10.17 -2.67 31.45
C LYS A 305 -9.36 -1.61 30.68
N LEU A 306 -9.97 -0.86 29.75
CA LEU A 306 -9.24 0.11 28.91
C LEU A 306 -9.07 1.50 29.54
N THR A 307 -9.95 1.91 30.46
CA THR A 307 -9.79 3.21 31.15
C THR A 307 -8.70 3.18 32.21
N SER A 308 -8.34 2.00 32.74
CA SER A 308 -7.27 1.84 33.73
C SER A 308 -5.87 1.72 33.10
N SER A 309 -5.75 1.10 31.91
CA SER A 309 -4.46 0.87 31.22
C SER A 309 -3.87 2.13 30.57
N LYS A 310 -4.71 3.03 30.02
CA LYS A 310 -4.21 4.28 29.41
C LYS A 310 -3.58 5.27 30.41
N ARG A 311 -3.83 5.10 31.72
CA ARG A 311 -3.12 5.87 32.77
C ARG A 311 -1.69 5.37 33.03
N THR A 312 -1.35 4.16 32.61
CA THR A 312 -0.06 3.52 32.95
C THR A 312 0.94 3.49 31.79
N LYS A 313 0.55 3.85 30.57
CA LYS A 313 1.42 3.88 29.37
C LYS A 313 1.96 5.27 28.98
N LYS A 314 2.03 6.21 29.92
CA LYS A 314 2.98 7.33 29.83
C LYS A 314 4.19 6.95 30.68
N VAL A 315 5.39 7.08 30.10
CA VAL A 315 6.73 6.78 30.63
C VAL A 315 7.28 5.43 30.14
N ALA A 316 7.90 5.48 28.95
CA ALA A 316 9.27 5.05 28.67
C ALA A 316 9.56 5.30 27.18
#